data_AF-A0A800J873-F1
#
_entry.id   AF-A0A800J873-F1
#
_cell.length_a   1.000
_cell.length_b   1.000
_cell.length_c   1.000
_cell.angle_alpha   90.00
_cell.angle_beta   90.00
_cell.angle_gamma   90.00
#
_symmetry.space_group_name_H-M   'P 1'
#
loop_
_entity.id
_entity.type
_entity.pdbx_description
1 polymer ?
#
loop_
_entity_poly.entity_id
_entity_poly.type
_entity_poly.pdbx_seq_one_letter_code
_entity_poly.pdbx_strand_id
1 'polypeptide(L)'
;MKFKVVSPNVESSGNSGTDPQAQIEQMLSGSPVFLFMKGTPESPQCGFSSKVAEILKAWEVPYQSFNVLSDENIRQGVKDFANWQTIPQLYINKEFVGGSDVVEEMSNNGELGDLLKEAFPGRNITPPPPPVEVQEVAALEAASILKENSEIRLLDVRTQHERETASLDNSVLLDQELVEEILGSWDQNAPLMFFCHVGERSRQAAQYFTSQGFQQVYNISDGIKGWSSNVDSSIPQY
;
A
#
# COMPACT_ATOMS: atom_id res chain seq x y z
N MET A 1 -12.76 14.08 -9.82
CA MET A 1 -12.35 15.42 -9.35
C MET A 1 -10.88 15.35 -8.96
N LYS A 2 -10.01 16.16 -9.59
CA LYS A 2 -8.56 16.19 -9.29
C LYS A 2 -8.35 17.10 -8.07
N PHE A 3 -7.97 16.54 -6.94
CA PHE A 3 -7.63 17.32 -5.75
C PHE A 3 -6.22 17.85 -5.89
N LYS A 4 -6.10 19.18 -5.90
CA LYS A 4 -4.84 19.92 -5.96
C LYS A 4 -4.30 19.98 -4.53
N VAL A 5 -3.20 19.29 -4.26
CA VAL A 5 -2.43 19.46 -3.02
C VAL A 5 -1.88 20.88 -3.05
N VAL A 6 -2.41 21.75 -2.18
CA VAL A 6 -1.90 23.11 -2.01
C VAL A 6 -0.98 23.08 -0.81
N SER A 7 0.33 22.99 -1.07
CA SER A 7 1.35 23.34 -0.08
C SER A 7 1.35 24.87 0.07
N PRO A 8 1.06 25.44 1.25
CA PRO A 8 1.34 26.85 1.46
C PRO A 8 2.84 27.01 1.72
N ASN A 9 3.55 27.62 0.77
CA ASN A 9 4.81 28.30 1.05
C ASN A 9 4.51 29.46 2.01
N VAL A 10 4.86 29.31 3.27
CA VAL A 10 4.97 30.45 4.20
C VAL A 10 6.45 30.82 4.27
N GLU A 11 6.84 31.79 3.44
CA GLU A 11 8.04 32.57 3.73
C GLU A 11 7.70 33.51 4.90
N SER A 12 8.35 33.33 6.05
CA SER A 12 8.55 34.43 6.99
C SER A 12 9.91 34.35 7.65
N SER A 13 10.73 35.33 7.29
CA SER A 13 11.94 35.80 7.94
C SER A 13 11.86 35.84 9.48
N GLY A 14 12.81 35.16 10.12
CA GLY A 14 13.46 35.56 11.39
C GLY A 14 12.62 35.61 12.67
N ASN A 15 12.70 34.57 13.50
CA ASN A 15 13.13 34.70 14.91
C ASN A 15 13.48 33.31 15.50
N SER A 16 14.61 33.24 16.18
CA SER A 16 15.04 32.10 17.00
C SER A 16 14.19 31.96 18.28
N GLY A 17 13.66 30.77 18.58
CA GLY A 17 13.21 30.39 19.93
C GLY A 17 11.71 30.20 20.17
N THR A 18 11.00 29.45 19.33
CA THR A 18 9.60 29.04 19.62
C THR A 18 9.56 27.67 20.29
N ASP A 19 8.88 27.58 21.44
CA ASP A 19 8.65 26.35 22.21
C ASP A 19 8.11 25.22 21.30
N PRO A 20 8.80 24.07 21.20
CA PRO A 20 8.37 22.98 20.34
C PRO A 20 7.00 22.41 20.74
N GLN A 21 6.62 22.47 22.03
CA GLN A 21 5.30 21.97 22.46
C GLN A 21 4.16 22.82 21.89
N ALA A 22 4.25 24.14 22.00
CA ALA A 22 3.27 25.05 21.41
C ALA A 22 3.15 24.88 19.89
N GLN A 23 4.26 24.63 19.20
CA GLN A 23 4.24 24.37 17.75
C GLN A 23 3.53 23.05 17.42
N ILE A 24 3.78 21.98 18.18
CA ILE A 24 3.11 20.69 18.01
C ILE A 24 1.60 20.83 18.23
N GLU A 25 1.16 21.51 19.29
CA GLU A 25 -0.26 21.77 19.54
C GLU A 25 -0.94 22.55 18.40
N GLN A 26 -0.22 23.52 17.83
CA GLN A 26 -0.69 24.27 16.68
C GLN A 26 -0.83 23.37 15.44
N MET A 27 0.15 22.51 15.16
CA MET A 27 0.10 21.54 14.07
C MET A 27 -1.09 20.58 14.22
N LEU A 28 -1.28 20.02 15.42
CA LEU A 28 -2.39 19.13 15.76
C LEU A 28 -3.76 19.81 15.64
N SER A 29 -3.82 21.14 15.72
CA SER A 29 -5.06 21.89 15.51
C SER A 29 -5.44 22.05 14.04
N GLY A 30 -4.53 21.74 13.10
CA GLY A 30 -4.74 21.88 11.67
C GLY A 30 -5.56 20.74 11.03
N SER A 31 -5.64 19.57 11.67
CA SER A 31 -6.34 18.39 11.15
C SER A 31 -6.77 17.45 12.28
N PRO A 32 -7.95 16.80 12.21
CA PRO A 32 -8.35 15.77 13.16
C PRO A 32 -7.38 14.59 13.20
N VAL A 33 -6.78 14.23 12.06
CA VAL A 33 -5.78 13.17 11.96
C VAL A 33 -4.45 13.79 11.56
N PHE A 34 -3.41 13.57 12.36
CA PHE A 34 -2.09 14.15 12.15
C PHE A 34 -0.97 13.11 12.37
N LEU A 35 -0.02 13.04 11.44
CA LEU A 35 1.07 12.07 11.44
C LEU A 35 2.43 12.76 11.49
N PHE A 36 3.18 12.57 12.57
CA PHE A 36 4.60 12.90 12.61
C PHE A 36 5.40 11.71 12.07
N MET A 37 6.17 11.92 11.00
CA MET A 37 6.86 10.83 10.29
C MET A 37 8.25 11.25 9.77
N LYS A 38 9.05 10.26 9.38
CA LYS A 38 10.33 10.49 8.70
C LYS A 38 10.11 10.48 7.19
N GLY A 39 10.30 11.62 6.54
CA GLY A 39 9.92 11.85 5.14
C GLY A 39 8.49 12.40 5.02
N THR A 40 7.88 12.21 3.85
CA THR A 40 6.47 12.58 3.59
C THR A 40 5.65 11.34 3.21
N PRO A 41 4.32 11.39 3.20
CA PRO A 41 3.48 10.28 2.73
C PRO A 41 3.85 9.79 1.32
N GLU A 42 4.22 10.71 0.43
CA GLU A 42 4.60 10.41 -0.96
C GLU A 42 6.07 9.98 -1.10
N SER A 43 6.90 10.26 -0.10
CA SER A 43 8.33 9.94 -0.11
C SER A 43 8.81 9.62 1.32
N PRO A 44 8.38 8.47 1.87
CA PRO A 44 8.77 8.07 3.22
C PRO A 44 10.25 7.72 3.26
N GLN A 45 10.94 8.12 4.34
CA GLN A 45 12.37 7.88 4.55
C GLN A 45 12.63 6.83 5.65
N CYS A 46 11.60 6.08 6.03
CA CYS A 46 11.66 5.02 7.03
C CYS A 46 10.51 4.02 6.82
N GLY A 47 10.79 2.71 6.85
CA GLY A 47 9.78 1.67 6.65
C GLY A 47 8.61 1.75 7.64
N PHE A 48 8.88 2.09 8.91
CA PHE A 48 7.83 2.31 9.92
C PHE A 48 6.93 3.50 9.56
N SER A 49 7.52 4.57 9.02
CA SER A 49 6.76 5.74 8.54
C SER A 49 5.93 5.41 7.29
N SER A 50 6.47 4.60 6.37
CA SER A 50 5.75 4.08 5.20
C SER A 50 4.51 3.29 5.65
N LYS A 51 4.70 2.36 6.59
CA LYS A 51 3.62 1.50 7.10
C LYS A 51 2.43 2.30 7.64
N VAL A 52 2.65 3.31 8.48
CA VAL A 52 1.53 4.14 9.00
C VAL A 52 0.86 4.97 7.90
N ALA A 53 1.64 5.52 6.96
CA ALA A 53 1.08 6.25 5.83
C ALA A 53 0.23 5.35 4.91
N GLU A 54 0.67 4.12 4.67
CA GLU A 54 -0.05 3.10 3.90
C GLU A 54 -1.36 2.69 4.58
N ILE A 55 -1.35 2.49 5.91
CA ILE A 55 -2.57 2.21 6.69
C ILE A 55 -3.57 3.36 6.51
N LEU A 56 -3.18 4.60 6.79
CA LEU A 56 -4.08 5.75 6.66
C LEU A 56 -4.62 5.92 5.23
N LYS A 57 -3.80 5.60 4.22
CA LYS A 57 -4.21 5.57 2.81
C LYS A 57 -5.26 4.50 2.56
N ALA A 58 -5.08 3.28 3.08
CA ALA A 58 -6.04 2.18 2.94
C ALA A 58 -7.40 2.48 3.60
N TRP A 59 -7.41 3.27 4.68
CA TRP A 59 -8.64 3.76 5.32
C TRP A 59 -9.29 4.96 4.59
N GLU A 60 -8.65 5.48 3.52
CA GLU A 60 -9.14 6.61 2.71
C GLU A 60 -9.53 7.87 3.51
N VAL A 61 -8.82 8.10 4.63
CA VAL A 61 -9.05 9.25 5.52
C VAL A 61 -8.13 10.41 5.18
N PRO A 62 -8.63 11.66 5.24
CA PRO A 62 -7.77 12.83 5.10
C PRO A 62 -6.94 13.00 6.37
N TYR A 63 -5.63 13.26 6.21
CA TYR A 63 -4.74 13.58 7.32
C TYR A 63 -3.70 14.61 6.90
N GLN A 64 -3.07 15.25 7.88
CA GLN A 64 -1.88 16.07 7.69
C GLN A 64 -0.66 15.34 8.24
N SER A 65 0.51 15.65 7.70
CA SER A 65 1.77 15.06 8.17
C SER A 65 2.86 16.11 8.32
N PHE A 66 3.80 15.86 9.23
CA PHE A 66 5.02 16.64 9.39
C PHE A 66 6.26 15.76 9.28
N ASN A 67 7.20 16.17 8.43
CA ASN A 67 8.50 15.51 8.30
C ASN A 67 9.41 15.94 9.45
N VAL A 68 9.58 15.08 10.46
CA VAL A 68 10.41 15.42 11.62
C VAL A 68 11.90 15.54 11.28
N LEU A 69 12.34 15.07 10.11
CA LEU A 69 13.74 15.20 9.69
C LEU A 69 14.09 16.61 9.22
N SER A 70 13.10 17.45 8.92
CA SER A 70 13.35 18.86 8.58
C SER A 70 13.51 19.77 9.79
N ASP A 71 13.13 19.31 11.00
CA ASP A 71 13.24 20.10 12.23
C ASP A 71 13.55 19.19 13.44
N GLU A 72 14.81 19.22 13.88
CA GLU A 72 15.26 18.44 15.05
C GLU A 72 14.61 18.87 16.37
N ASN A 73 14.17 20.13 16.51
CA ASN A 73 13.47 20.59 17.70
C ASN A 73 12.07 19.96 17.79
N ILE A 74 11.34 19.91 16.67
CA ILE A 74 10.04 19.22 16.62
C ILE A 74 10.24 17.71 16.76
N ARG A 75 11.29 17.15 16.15
CA ARG A 75 11.62 15.72 16.26
C ARG A 75 11.84 15.28 17.69
N GLN A 76 12.55 16.08 18.49
CA GLN A 76 12.73 15.78 19.90
C GLN A 76 11.47 16.14 20.71
N GLY A 77 10.88 17.31 20.44
CA GLY A 77 9.69 17.79 21.12
C GLY A 77 8.49 16.85 21.04
N VAL A 78 8.25 16.20 19.89
CA VAL A 78 7.12 15.27 19.74
C VAL A 78 7.30 14.00 20.58
N LYS A 79 8.56 13.55 20.74
CA LYS A 79 8.84 12.41 21.64
C LYS A 79 8.56 12.75 23.08
N ASP A 80 8.95 13.96 23.49
CA ASP A 80 8.74 14.43 24.86
C ASP A 80 7.25 14.72 25.11
N PHE A 81 6.54 15.28 24.13
CA PHE A 81 5.11 15.58 24.18
C PHE A 81 4.26 14.32 24.37
N ALA A 82 4.53 13.24 23.61
CA ALA A 82 3.83 11.96 23.75
C ALA A 82 4.37 11.08 24.89
N ASN A 83 5.49 11.48 25.52
CA ASN A 83 6.30 10.57 26.35
C ASN A 83 6.61 9.25 25.60
N TRP A 84 6.95 9.35 24.31
CA TRP A 84 7.13 8.22 23.39
C TRP A 84 8.37 8.40 22.52
N GLN A 85 9.34 7.47 22.61
CA GLN A 85 10.68 7.71 22.06
C GLN A 85 10.82 7.46 20.54
N THR A 86 9.83 6.83 19.90
CA THR A 86 9.93 6.41 18.49
C THR A 86 9.06 7.26 17.55
N ILE A 87 9.38 7.19 16.26
CA ILE A 87 8.69 7.84 15.13
C ILE A 87 8.47 6.75 14.09
N PRO A 88 7.29 6.65 13.44
CA PRO A 88 6.20 7.64 13.40
C PRO A 88 5.35 7.73 14.68
N GLN A 89 4.58 8.82 14.80
CA GLN A 89 3.55 9.01 15.83
C GLN A 89 2.26 9.54 15.19
N LEU A 90 1.16 8.81 15.39
CA LEU A 90 -0.17 9.16 14.94
C LEU A 90 -0.96 9.85 16.05
N TYR A 91 -1.64 10.94 15.70
CA TYR A 91 -2.58 11.65 16.56
C TYR A 91 -3.95 11.71 15.90
N ILE A 92 -5.00 11.47 16.71
CA ILE A 92 -6.39 11.63 16.30
C ILE A 92 -7.07 12.53 17.34
N ASN A 93 -7.76 13.58 16.90
CA ASN A 93 -8.37 14.61 17.74
C ASN A 93 -7.41 15.19 18.78
N LYS A 94 -6.14 15.38 18.40
CA LYS A 94 -5.03 15.86 19.24
C LYS A 94 -4.56 14.89 20.33
N GLU A 95 -5.14 13.70 20.40
CA GLU A 95 -4.70 12.65 21.32
C GLU A 95 -3.70 11.72 20.64
N PHE A 96 -2.68 11.31 21.38
CA PHE A 96 -1.68 10.37 20.89
C PHE A 96 -2.29 8.97 20.79
N VAL A 97 -2.27 8.38 19.59
CA VAL A 97 -2.80 7.05 19.32
C VAL A 97 -1.70 6.00 19.45
N GLY A 98 -0.55 6.23 18.81
CA GLY A 98 0.53 5.25 18.83
C GLY A 98 1.61 5.45 17.78
N GLY A 99 2.61 4.56 17.84
CA GLY A 99 3.60 4.39 16.77
C GLY A 99 3.18 3.35 15.73
N SER A 100 4.12 2.90 14.89
CA SER A 100 3.82 2.00 13.77
C SER A 100 3.10 0.71 14.14
N ASP A 101 3.60 -0.04 15.13
CA ASP A 101 3.07 -1.35 15.47
C ASP A 101 1.68 -1.25 16.13
N VAL A 102 1.49 -0.25 16.99
CA VAL A 102 0.19 0.01 17.64
C VAL A 102 -0.86 0.38 16.60
N VAL A 103 -0.52 1.26 15.65
CA VAL A 103 -1.46 1.66 14.59
C VAL A 103 -1.82 0.48 13.68
N GLU A 104 -0.87 -0.40 13.39
CA GLU A 104 -1.12 -1.64 12.63
C GLU A 104 -2.06 -2.58 13.38
N GLU A 105 -1.82 -2.81 14.68
CA GLU A 105 -2.69 -3.64 15.52
C GLU A 105 -4.11 -3.08 15.59
N MET A 106 -4.25 -1.78 15.86
CA MET A 106 -5.53 -1.09 15.92
C MET A 106 -6.27 -1.10 14.57
N SER A 107 -5.53 -1.07 13.46
CA SER A 107 -6.12 -1.21 12.13
C SER A 107 -6.68 -2.62 11.93
N ASN A 108 -5.95 -3.65 12.36
CA ASN A 108 -6.32 -5.05 12.17
C ASN A 108 -7.49 -5.48 13.06
N ASN A 109 -7.60 -4.93 14.26
CA ASN A 109 -8.67 -5.27 15.21
C ASN A 109 -9.90 -4.34 15.09
N GLY A 110 -9.82 -3.29 14.27
CA GLY A 110 -10.92 -2.36 13.98
C GLY A 110 -10.99 -1.13 14.89
N GLU A 111 -10.21 -1.06 15.97
CA GLU A 111 -10.19 0.07 16.92
C GLU A 111 -9.81 1.39 16.23
N LEU A 112 -8.86 1.35 15.28
CA LEU A 112 -8.47 2.52 14.50
C LEU A 112 -9.67 3.08 13.72
N GLY A 113 -10.50 2.19 13.16
CA GLY A 113 -11.68 2.58 12.42
C GLY A 113 -12.70 3.33 13.26
N ASP A 114 -12.87 2.94 14.52
CA ASP A 114 -13.80 3.60 15.43
C ASP A 114 -13.30 5.00 15.81
N LEU A 115 -12.00 5.16 16.10
CA LEU A 115 -11.40 6.48 16.30
C LEU A 115 -11.53 7.39 15.08
N LEU A 116 -11.33 6.85 13.87
CA LEU A 116 -11.46 7.60 12.63
C LEU A 116 -12.91 8.05 12.36
N LYS A 117 -13.91 7.20 12.65
CA LYS A 117 -15.33 7.56 12.55
C LYS A 117 -15.69 8.68 13.52
N GLU A 118 -15.17 8.65 14.75
CA GLU A 118 -15.36 9.71 15.73
C GLU A 118 -14.73 11.04 15.28
N ALA A 119 -13.54 10.99 14.67
CA ALA A 119 -12.88 12.17 14.11
C ALA A 119 -13.60 12.75 12.89
N PHE A 120 -14.40 11.96 12.19
CA PHE A 120 -15.15 12.36 10.99
C PHE A 120 -16.62 11.91 11.03
N PRO A 121 -17.47 12.48 11.91
CA PRO A 121 -18.84 12.02 12.17
C PRO A 121 -19.82 12.13 10.98
N GLY A 122 -19.40 12.72 9.86
CA GLY A 122 -20.18 12.83 8.62
C GLY A 122 -19.60 12.06 7.43
N ARG A 123 -18.53 11.28 7.62
CA ARG A 123 -17.86 10.52 6.55
C ARG A 123 -18.17 9.04 6.71
N ASN A 124 -18.52 8.38 5.60
CA ASN A 124 -18.62 6.93 5.59
C ASN A 124 -17.21 6.34 5.51
N ILE A 125 -16.65 5.98 6.66
CA ILE A 125 -15.33 5.35 6.77
C ILE A 125 -15.55 3.85 6.91
N THR A 126 -15.21 3.13 5.85
CA THR A 126 -15.25 1.66 5.83
C THR A 126 -13.86 1.11 6.10
N PRO A 127 -13.76 0.00 6.86
CA PRO A 127 -12.48 -0.67 7.02
C PRO A 127 -11.94 -1.13 5.67
N PRO A 128 -10.61 -1.11 5.47
CA PRO A 128 -10.02 -1.70 4.28
C PRO A 128 -10.44 -3.18 4.21
N PRO A 129 -10.78 -3.70 3.02
CA PRO A 129 -11.17 -5.08 2.89
C PRO A 129 -10.00 -5.99 3.32
N PRO A 130 -10.25 -7.07 4.07
CA PRO A 130 -9.19 -7.98 4.47
C PRO A 130 -8.53 -8.60 3.24
N PRO A 131 -7.23 -8.92 3.29
CA PRO A 131 -6.56 -9.64 2.21
C PRO A 131 -7.28 -10.96 1.94
N VAL A 132 -7.70 -11.17 0.69
CA VAL A 132 -8.29 -12.45 0.27
C VAL A 132 -7.18 -13.49 0.07
N GLU A 133 -7.55 -14.76 0.17
CA GLU A 133 -6.66 -15.84 -0.21
C GLU A 133 -6.47 -15.86 -1.74
N VAL A 134 -5.24 -16.13 -2.16
CA VAL A 134 -4.90 -16.30 -3.58
C VAL A 134 -5.56 -17.57 -4.09
N GLN A 135 -6.26 -17.47 -5.22
CA GLN A 135 -6.89 -18.62 -5.86
C GLN A 135 -5.85 -19.41 -6.66
N GLU A 136 -5.46 -20.57 -6.13
CA GLU A 136 -4.53 -21.49 -6.79
C GLU A 136 -5.26 -22.28 -7.88
N VAL A 137 -4.86 -22.10 -9.14
CA VAL A 137 -5.44 -22.79 -10.30
C VAL A 137 -4.36 -23.54 -11.07
N ALA A 138 -4.68 -24.70 -11.62
CA ALA A 138 -3.78 -25.41 -12.53
C ALA A 138 -3.86 -24.77 -13.93
N ALA A 139 -2.81 -24.92 -14.76
CA ALA A 139 -2.74 -24.28 -16.07
C ALA A 139 -3.93 -24.61 -16.99
N LEU A 140 -4.45 -25.84 -16.95
CA LEU A 140 -5.60 -26.25 -17.74
C LEU A 140 -6.89 -25.50 -17.36
N GLU A 141 -7.10 -25.31 -16.06
CA GLU A 141 -8.24 -24.54 -15.54
C GLU A 141 -8.05 -23.05 -15.81
N ALA A 142 -6.85 -22.53 -15.56
CA ALA A 142 -6.47 -21.14 -15.87
C ALA A 142 -6.73 -20.79 -17.35
N ALA A 143 -6.40 -21.69 -18.28
CA ALA A 143 -6.68 -21.52 -19.69
C ALA A 143 -8.17 -21.46 -20.03
N SER A 144 -9.02 -22.15 -19.25
CA SER A 144 -10.48 -22.07 -19.41
C SER A 144 -11.01 -20.74 -18.85
N ILE A 145 -10.56 -20.36 -17.65
CA ILE A 145 -10.89 -19.08 -17.01
C ILE A 145 -10.52 -17.89 -17.91
N LEU A 146 -9.32 -17.89 -18.50
CA LEU A 146 -8.84 -16.84 -19.40
C LEU A 146 -9.63 -16.75 -20.72
N LYS A 147 -10.23 -17.86 -21.18
CA LYS A 147 -11.10 -17.87 -22.36
C LYS A 147 -12.49 -17.32 -22.05
N GLU A 148 -13.00 -17.60 -20.85
CA GLU A 148 -14.32 -17.13 -20.40
C GLU A 148 -14.28 -15.66 -19.97
N ASN A 149 -13.14 -15.19 -19.46
CA ASN A 149 -12.97 -13.84 -18.96
C ASN A 149 -11.73 -13.16 -19.57
N SER A 150 -11.96 -12.41 -20.64
CA SER A 150 -10.92 -11.63 -21.34
C SER A 150 -10.43 -10.39 -20.59
N GLU A 151 -11.11 -10.00 -19.50
CA GLU A 151 -10.68 -8.84 -18.68
C GLU A 151 -9.50 -9.20 -17.78
N ILE A 152 -9.29 -10.49 -17.49
CA ILE A 152 -8.20 -10.95 -16.63
C ILE A 152 -6.85 -10.54 -17.21
N ARG A 153 -6.05 -9.87 -16.40
CA ARG A 153 -4.68 -9.49 -16.76
C ARG A 153 -3.73 -10.60 -16.37
N LEU A 154 -3.10 -11.20 -17.37
CA LEU A 154 -2.12 -12.27 -17.20
C LEU A 154 -0.72 -11.67 -16.99
N LEU A 155 -0.19 -11.83 -15.79
CA LEU A 155 1.05 -11.21 -15.32
C LEU A 155 2.16 -12.26 -15.17
N ASP A 156 3.25 -12.04 -15.90
CA ASP A 156 4.44 -12.88 -15.92
C ASP A 156 5.47 -12.33 -14.93
N VAL A 157 5.76 -13.07 -13.86
CA VAL A 157 6.73 -12.64 -12.84
C VAL A 157 8.14 -13.21 -13.08
N ARG A 158 8.36 -13.83 -14.24
CA ARG A 158 9.68 -14.36 -14.64
C ARG A 158 10.59 -13.24 -15.14
N THR A 159 11.83 -13.59 -15.43
CA THR A 159 12.77 -12.66 -16.06
C THR A 159 12.47 -12.47 -17.55
N GLN A 160 12.95 -11.37 -18.13
CA GLN A 160 12.81 -11.11 -19.57
C GLN A 160 13.42 -12.24 -20.43
N HIS A 161 14.58 -12.77 -20.05
CA HIS A 161 15.25 -13.88 -20.75
C HIS A 161 14.41 -15.17 -20.74
N GLU A 162 13.76 -15.49 -19.62
CA GLU A 162 12.83 -16.62 -19.51
C GLU A 162 11.61 -16.43 -20.44
N ARG A 163 11.11 -15.20 -20.53
CA ARG A 163 9.96 -14.85 -21.38
C ARG A 163 10.29 -14.89 -22.88
N GLU A 164 11.51 -14.53 -23.27
CA GLU A 164 12.02 -14.66 -24.65
C GLU A 164 12.08 -16.12 -25.10
N THR A 165 12.34 -17.04 -24.17
CA THR A 165 12.40 -18.49 -24.46
C THR A 165 11.00 -19.10 -24.62
N ALA A 166 10.08 -18.71 -23.73
CA ALA A 166 8.70 -19.17 -23.75
C ALA A 166 7.80 -18.11 -23.14
N SER A 167 6.70 -17.77 -23.80
CA SER A 167 5.70 -16.81 -23.31
C SER A 167 4.29 -17.32 -23.55
N LEU A 168 3.35 -16.84 -22.75
CA LEU A 168 1.93 -17.08 -22.94
C LEU A 168 1.35 -15.91 -23.73
N ASP A 169 0.41 -16.19 -24.63
CA ASP A 169 -0.29 -15.14 -25.37
C ASP A 169 -1.00 -14.18 -24.41
N ASN A 170 -0.94 -12.88 -24.73
CA ASN A 170 -1.50 -11.78 -23.92
C ASN A 170 -0.89 -11.62 -22.52
N SER A 171 0.24 -12.28 -22.20
CA SER A 171 0.94 -12.03 -20.95
C SER A 171 1.76 -10.74 -20.98
N VAL A 172 1.77 -10.03 -19.86
CA VAL A 172 2.59 -8.83 -19.63
C VAL A 172 3.63 -9.12 -18.56
N LEU A 173 4.86 -8.68 -18.78
CA LEU A 173 5.93 -8.80 -17.78
C LEU A 173 5.61 -7.90 -16.59
N LEU A 174 5.65 -8.45 -15.37
CA LEU A 174 5.48 -7.69 -14.14
C LEU A 174 6.82 -7.06 -13.72
N ASP A 175 7.12 -5.89 -14.26
CA ASP A 175 8.23 -5.05 -13.81
C ASP A 175 7.79 -4.03 -12.75
N GLN A 176 8.75 -3.25 -12.25
CA GLN A 176 8.48 -2.27 -11.20
C GLN A 176 7.52 -1.17 -11.66
N GLU A 177 7.62 -0.73 -12.92
CA GLU A 177 6.77 0.33 -13.47
C GLU A 177 5.32 -0.13 -13.53
N LEU A 178 5.07 -1.37 -13.98
CA LEU A 178 3.74 -1.96 -14.01
C LEU A 178 3.18 -2.19 -12.61
N VAL A 179 4.00 -2.59 -11.64
CA VAL A 179 3.55 -2.70 -10.23
C VAL A 179 3.06 -1.35 -9.72
N GLU A 180 3.82 -0.28 -9.93
CA GLU A 180 3.44 1.07 -9.51
C GLU A 180 2.16 1.54 -10.22
N GLU A 181 2.01 1.23 -11.51
CA GLU A 181 0.80 1.53 -12.29
C GLU A 181 -0.43 0.80 -11.73
N ILE A 182 -0.32 -0.51 -11.49
CA ILE A 182 -1.41 -1.35 -10.97
C ILE A 182 -1.87 -0.80 -9.61
N LEU A 183 -0.94 -0.57 -8.68
CA LEU A 183 -1.27 -0.09 -7.34
C LEU A 183 -1.78 1.36 -7.33
N GLY A 184 -1.39 2.17 -8.32
CA GLY A 184 -1.74 3.58 -8.39
C GLY A 184 -3.06 3.86 -9.11
N SER A 185 -3.45 3.02 -10.06
CA SER A 185 -4.50 3.38 -11.02
C SER A 185 -5.51 2.27 -11.35
N TRP A 186 -5.23 1.01 -11.07
CA TRP A 186 -6.14 -0.08 -11.42
C TRP A 186 -7.23 -0.28 -10.36
N ASP A 187 -8.38 -0.79 -10.80
CA ASP A 187 -9.47 -1.19 -9.90
C ASP A 187 -9.05 -2.44 -9.11
N GLN A 188 -9.18 -2.39 -7.77
CA GLN A 188 -8.87 -3.50 -6.88
C GLN A 188 -9.80 -4.72 -7.08
N ASN A 189 -10.94 -4.53 -7.75
CA ASN A 189 -11.82 -5.62 -8.16
C ASN A 189 -11.47 -6.19 -9.54
N ALA A 190 -10.53 -5.57 -10.29
CA ALA A 190 -10.09 -6.11 -11.56
C ALA A 190 -9.35 -7.45 -11.34
N PRO A 191 -9.68 -8.50 -12.10
CA PRO A 191 -9.09 -9.81 -11.87
C PRO A 191 -7.65 -9.88 -12.41
N LEU A 192 -6.73 -10.32 -11.56
CA LEU A 192 -5.31 -10.49 -11.87
C LEU A 192 -4.93 -11.96 -11.82
N MET A 193 -4.20 -12.45 -12.81
CA MET A 193 -3.69 -13.82 -12.83
C MET A 193 -2.19 -13.84 -13.02
N PHE A 194 -1.48 -14.44 -12.06
CA PHE A 194 -0.02 -14.48 -12.04
C PHE A 194 0.49 -15.86 -12.46
N PHE A 195 1.60 -15.89 -13.18
CA PHE A 195 2.33 -17.12 -13.41
C PHE A 195 3.83 -16.90 -13.39
N CYS A 196 4.55 -17.96 -13.04
CA CYS A 196 5.99 -18.02 -13.16
C CYS A 196 6.41 -19.31 -13.86
N HIS A 197 7.60 -19.82 -13.54
CA HIS A 197 8.05 -21.10 -14.09
C HIS A 197 7.22 -22.30 -13.55
N VAL A 198 7.00 -22.37 -12.23
CA VAL A 198 6.36 -23.49 -11.51
C VAL A 198 5.38 -23.07 -10.40
N GLY A 199 4.90 -21.83 -10.42
CA GLY A 199 3.91 -21.30 -9.46
C GLY A 199 4.43 -20.64 -8.17
N GLU A 200 5.69 -20.83 -7.77
CA GLU A 200 6.18 -20.33 -6.45
C GLU A 200 6.42 -18.81 -6.39
N ARG A 201 7.07 -18.23 -7.40
CA ARG A 201 7.33 -16.78 -7.48
C ARG A 201 6.02 -16.01 -7.69
N SER A 202 5.14 -16.56 -8.53
CA SER A 202 3.85 -15.96 -8.83
C SER A 202 2.90 -15.99 -7.65
N ARG A 203 2.96 -17.02 -6.79
CA ARG A 203 2.22 -17.03 -5.53
C ARG A 203 2.63 -15.88 -4.61
N GLN A 204 3.93 -15.61 -4.48
CA GLN A 204 4.42 -14.50 -3.64
C GLN A 204 3.96 -13.14 -4.18
N ALA A 205 4.04 -12.94 -5.49
CA ALA A 205 3.51 -11.73 -6.13
C ALA A 205 1.99 -11.59 -5.94
N ALA A 206 1.25 -12.67 -6.15
CA ALA A 206 -0.20 -12.71 -5.93
C ALA A 206 -0.58 -12.34 -4.49
N GLN A 207 0.13 -12.90 -3.49
CA GLN A 207 -0.06 -12.57 -2.07
C GLN A 207 0.23 -11.10 -1.75
N TYR A 208 1.21 -10.51 -2.43
CA TYR A 208 1.46 -9.08 -2.31
C TYR A 208 0.26 -8.27 -2.82
N PHE A 209 -0.29 -8.57 -3.99
CA PHE A 209 -1.46 -7.84 -4.50
C PHE A 209 -2.72 -8.03 -3.63
N THR A 210 -2.97 -9.22 -3.08
CA THR A 210 -4.09 -9.38 -2.14
C THR A 210 -3.89 -8.56 -0.86
N SER A 211 -2.65 -8.40 -0.39
CA SER A 211 -2.33 -7.52 0.74
C SER A 211 -2.50 -6.03 0.42
N GLN A 212 -2.48 -5.65 -0.87
CA GLN A 212 -2.75 -4.29 -1.34
C GLN A 212 -4.25 -4.05 -1.62
N GLY A 213 -5.12 -5.01 -1.27
CA GLY A 213 -6.57 -4.88 -1.39
C GLY A 213 -7.18 -5.46 -2.65
N PHE A 214 -6.40 -6.10 -3.54
CA PHE A 214 -6.96 -6.77 -4.72
C PHE A 214 -7.78 -7.99 -4.31
N GLN A 215 -9.03 -8.04 -4.78
CA GLN A 215 -10.03 -9.01 -4.32
C GLN A 215 -10.15 -10.24 -5.23
N GLN A 216 -9.62 -10.17 -6.46
CA GLN A 216 -9.70 -11.25 -7.45
C GLN A 216 -8.30 -11.56 -7.97
N VAL A 217 -7.59 -12.44 -7.26
CA VAL A 217 -6.19 -12.76 -7.56
C VAL A 217 -6.01 -14.27 -7.72
N TYR A 218 -5.47 -14.67 -8.87
CA TYR A 218 -5.21 -16.05 -9.25
C TYR A 218 -3.72 -16.32 -9.37
N ASN A 219 -3.27 -17.52 -8.99
CA ASN A 219 -1.94 -18.02 -9.27
C ASN A 219 -2.03 -19.30 -10.13
N ILE A 220 -1.31 -19.33 -11.25
CA ILE A 220 -1.11 -20.56 -12.01
C ILE A 220 -0.08 -21.41 -11.26
N SER A 221 -0.59 -22.33 -10.46
CA SER A 221 0.13 -23.13 -9.45
C SER A 221 1.20 -24.05 -10.03
N ASP A 222 1.09 -24.48 -11.29
CA ASP A 222 2.05 -25.29 -12.03
C ASP A 222 2.87 -24.48 -13.06
N GLY A 223 2.64 -23.17 -13.12
CA GLY A 223 3.35 -22.21 -13.96
C GLY A 223 3.31 -22.50 -15.46
N ILE A 224 4.23 -21.88 -16.20
CA ILE A 224 4.35 -22.10 -17.65
C ILE A 224 4.74 -23.54 -17.98
N LYS A 225 5.43 -24.24 -17.08
CA LYS A 225 5.77 -25.66 -17.26
C LYS A 225 4.52 -26.54 -17.34
N GLY A 226 3.56 -26.31 -16.44
CA GLY A 226 2.25 -26.94 -16.48
C GLY A 226 1.48 -26.58 -17.74
N TRP A 227 1.55 -25.31 -18.14
CA TRP A 227 0.90 -24.82 -19.37
C TRP A 227 1.43 -25.52 -20.63
N SER A 228 2.75 -25.61 -20.79
CA SER A 228 3.38 -26.33 -21.90
C SER A 228 3.02 -27.82 -21.92
N SER A 229 2.78 -28.42 -20.76
CA SER A 229 2.47 -29.85 -20.66
C SER A 229 1.00 -30.16 -20.94
N ASN A 230 0.09 -29.29 -20.49
CA ASN A 230 -1.33 -29.60 -20.38
C ASN A 230 -2.24 -28.74 -21.28
N VAL A 231 -1.76 -27.61 -21.78
CA VAL A 231 -2.55 -26.63 -22.53
C VAL A 231 -2.02 -26.44 -23.94
N ASP A 232 -0.74 -26.11 -24.08
CA ASP A 232 -0.11 -25.82 -25.37
C ASP A 232 1.30 -26.40 -25.44
N SER A 233 1.42 -27.58 -26.06
CA SER A 233 2.69 -28.29 -26.23
C SER A 233 3.65 -27.64 -27.23
N SER A 234 3.23 -26.59 -27.95
CA SER A 234 4.13 -25.83 -28.82
C SER A 234 5.04 -24.88 -28.03
N ILE A 235 4.68 -24.55 -26.79
CA ILE A 235 5.46 -23.65 -25.93
C ILE A 235 6.68 -24.41 -25.36
N PRO A 236 7.92 -23.94 -25.62
CA PRO A 236 9.12 -24.63 -25.17
C PRO A 236 9.19 -24.80 -23.65
N GLN A 237 9.62 -25.98 -23.22
CA GLN A 237 10.01 -26.23 -21.83
C GLN A 237 11.50 -25.95 -21.65
N TYR A 238 11.87 -25.44 -20.49
CA TYR A 238 13.26 -25.17 -20.10
C TYR A 238 13.47 -25.42 -18.61
#